data_AF-G5LRH5-F1
#
_entry.id   AF-G5LRH5-F1
#
_cell.length_a   1.000
_cell.length_b   1.000
_cell.length_c   1.000
_cell.angle_alpha   90.00
_cell.angle_beta   90.00
_cell.angle_gamma   90.00
#
_symmetry.space_group_name_H-M   'P 1'
#
loop_
_entity.id
_entity.type
_entity.pdbx_description
1 polymer ?
#
loop_
_entity_poly.entity_id
_entity_poly.type
_entity_poly.pdbx_seq_one_letter_code
_entity_poly.pdbx_strand_id
1 'polypeptide(L)' 'MSRIIMLIPTGTSVGLTSVSLGVIRAMERKGVRLSVFKPIAQPRAGGDA' A
#
# COMPACT_ATOMS: atom_id res chain seq x y z
N MET A 1 -0.12 18.81 10.89
CA MET A 1 -0.77 18.74 9.56
C MET A 1 -0.76 17.29 9.09
N SER A 2 -1.92 16.67 8.89
CA SER A 2 -2.02 15.36 8.26
C SER A 2 -1.87 15.48 6.75
N ARG A 3 -1.17 14.53 6.12
CA ARG A 3 -1.05 14.42 4.65
C ARG A 3 -1.57 13.05 4.25
N ILE A 4 -2.42 13.00 3.24
CA ILE A 4 -2.96 11.75 2.67
C ILE A 4 -2.35 11.57 1.29
N ILE A 5 -1.80 10.38 1.03
CA ILE A 5 -1.24 9.99 -0.25
C ILE A 5 -2.04 8.79 -0.74
N MET A 6 -2.67 8.91 -1.90
CA MET A 6 -3.35 7.81 -2.57
C MET A 6 -2.45 7.27 -3.68
N LEU A 7 -2.13 5.97 -3.62
CA LEU A 7 -1.40 5.31 -4.70
C LEU A 7 -2.42 4.76 -5.70
N ILE A 8 -2.31 5.18 -6.95
CA ILE A 8 -3.18 4.75 -8.06
C ILE A 8 -2.32 3.94 -9.05
N PRO A 9 -2.65 2.65 -9.31
CA PRO A 9 -1.94 1.88 -10.30
C PRO A 9 -2.37 2.28 -11.72
N THR A 10 -1.46 2.16 -12.69
CA THR A 10 -1.76 2.35 -14.11
C THR A 10 -2.35 1.10 -14.77
N GLY A 11 -2.40 -0.04 -14.08
CA GLY A 11 -2.94 -1.30 -14.56
C GLY A 11 -2.86 -2.42 -13.52
N THR A 12 -3.24 -3.64 -13.91
CA THR A 12 -3.11 -4.83 -13.05
C THR A 12 -1.67 -5.31 -12.96
N SER A 13 -1.29 -5.89 -11.81
CA SER A 13 0.03 -6.53 -11.61
C SER A 13 1.26 -5.61 -11.79
N VAL A 14 1.07 -4.28 -11.79
CA VAL A 14 2.15 -3.28 -11.90
C VAL A 14 2.99 -3.11 -10.63
N GLY A 15 2.83 -3.98 -9.63
CA GLY A 15 3.60 -3.93 -8.39
C GLY A 15 3.12 -2.92 -7.34
N LEU A 16 1.84 -2.51 -7.37
CA LEU A 16 1.28 -1.53 -6.42
C LEU A 16 1.57 -1.88 -4.94
N THR A 17 1.48 -3.15 -4.56
CA THR A 17 1.81 -3.61 -3.20
C THR A 17 3.27 -3.36 -2.85
N SER A 18 4.19 -3.70 -3.76
CA SER A 18 5.63 -3.49 -3.57
C SER A 18 5.96 -2.01 -3.45
N VAL A 19 5.35 -1.17 -4.30
CA VAL A 19 5.49 0.30 -4.23
C VAL A 19 4.94 0.83 -2.90
N SER A 20 3.77 0.37 -2.47
CA SER A 20 3.16 0.76 -1.19
C SER A 20 4.07 0.45 -0.01
N LEU A 21 4.63 -0.77 0.05
CA LEU A 21 5.60 -1.17 1.08
C LEU A 21 6.89 -0.36 1.01
N GLY A 22 7.37 -0.03 -0.18
CA GLY A 22 8.54 0.85 -0.37
C GLY A 22 8.31 2.25 0.20
N VAL A 23 7.14 2.85 -0.05
CA VAL A 23 6.76 4.15 0.51
C VAL A 23 6.65 4.08 2.03
N ILE A 24 5.98 3.06 2.57
CA ILE A 24 5.88 2.83 4.02
C ILE A 24 7.27 2.78 4.64
N ARG A 25 8.17 1.94 4.09
CA ARG A 25 9.53 1.79 4.61
C ARG A 25 10.35 3.08 4.54
N ALA A 26 10.19 3.87 3.49
CA ALA A 26 10.86 5.15 3.34
C ALA A 26 10.40 6.18 4.38
N MET A 27 9.10 6.19 4.70
CA MET A 27 8.53 7.07 5.73
C MET A 27 8.94 6.62 7.14
N GLU A 28 8.92 5.32 7.42
CA GLU A 28 9.42 4.75 8.68
C GLU A 28 10.88 5.12 8.93
N ARG A 29 11.75 4.99 7.92
CA ARG A 29 13.17 5.37 8.00
C ARG A 29 13.38 6.86 8.29
N LYS A 30 12.40 7.70 7.97
CA LYS A 30 12.40 9.15 8.27
C LYS A 30 11.75 9.48 9.62
N GLY A 31 11.33 8.48 10.39
CA GLY A 31 10.62 8.68 11.66
C GLY A 31 9.20 9.24 11.50
N VAL A 32 8.62 9.15 10.30
CA VAL A 32 7.28 9.67 10.02
C VAL A 32 6.24 8.64 10.49
N ARG A 33 5.37 9.05 11.42
CA ARG A 33 4.20 8.26 11.80
C ARG A 33 3.20 8.24 10.65
N LEU A 34 2.78 7.04 10.24
CA LEU A 34 1.83 6.83 9.14
C LEU A 34 0.81 5.75 9.50
N SER A 35 -0.32 5.79 8.80
CA SER A 35 -1.34 4.74 8.81
C SER A 35 -1.62 4.29 7.39
N VAL A 36 -1.87 2.99 7.20
CA VAL A 36 -2.18 2.41 5.89
C VAL A 36 -3.67 2.09 5.83
N PHE A 37 -4.30 2.40 4.69
CA PHE A 37 -5.69 2.08 4.42
C PHE A 37 -5.81 1.37 3.07
N LYS A 38 -6.35 0.15 3.08
CA LYS A 38 -6.66 -0.62 1.87
C LYS A 38 -8.18 -0.84 1.82
N PRO A 39 -8.94 0.00 1.10
CA PRO A 39 -10.40 0.00 1.16
C PRO A 39 -11.02 -1.28 0.59
N ILE A 40 -10.38 -1.88 -0.41
CA ILE A 40 -10.86 -3.10 -1.09
C ILE A 40 -9.76 -4.14 -1.00
N ALA A 41 -10.03 -5.23 -0.29
CA ALA A 41 -9.17 -6.40 -0.27
C ALA A 41 -9.34 -7.19 -1.58
N GLN A 42 -8.23 -7.66 -2.14
CA GLN A 42 -8.26 -8.60 -3.26
C GLN A 42 -8.06 -10.00 -2.67
N PRO A 43 -9.06 -10.91 -2.76
CA PRO A 43 -8.92 -12.28 -2.28
C PRO A 43 -7.75 -12.96 -3.00
N ARG A 44 -6.92 -13.70 -2.26
CA ARG A 44 -5.90 -14.53 -2.90
C ARG A 44 -6.62 -15.73 -3.52
N ALA A 45 -6.40 -16.00 -4.81
CA ALA A 45 -6.83 -17.26 -5.40
C ALA A 45 -6.16 -18.40 -4.61
N GLY A 46 -6.96 -19.19 -3.88
CA GLY A 46 -6.52 -20.26 -2.99
C GLY A 46 -6.81 -20.09 -1.50
N GLY A 47 -7.57 -19.06 -1.08
CA GLY A 47 -7.98 -18.87 0.32
C GLY A 47 -9.47 -19.11 0.55
N ASP A 48 -9.94 -20.32 0.24
CA ASP A 48 -11.17 -20.96 0.73
C ASP A 48 -11.00 -22.48 0.45
N ALA A 49 -10.24 -23.15 1.32
CA ALA A 49 -10.19 -24.60 1.47
C ALA A 49 -9.97 -24.92 2.95
#